data_AF-A0A3P7J1Z1-F1
#
_entry.id   AF-A0A3P7J1Z1-F1
#
_cell.length_a   1.000
_cell.length_b   1.000
_cell.length_c   1.000
_cell.angle_alpha   90.00
_cell.angle_beta   90.00
_cell.angle_gamma   90.00
#
_symmetry.space_group_name_H-M   'P 1'
#
loop_
_entity.id
_entity.type
_entity.pdbx_description
1 polymer ?
#
loop_
_entity_poly.entity_id
_entity_poly.type
_entity_poly.pdbx_seq_one_letter_code
_entity_poly.pdbx_strand_id
1 'polypeptide(L)'
;MRKASSCKGLLKNERAEDKPRLPEDLLLRIIDQCDAIEQIRMRAVCKTIKSHVDRKIKKITHLNVEKRDIDTASGRGWARHRHAQVSLKMRMNTAKIVVDSRWTSRDVSTVVGAMSVYRKTILEATIDAPIAELLVVSLSALDLNRWYAFQCFMKAMDVFDEDMHMDCDFVNPGQIYWPNIQHLTVRTTEQQAPHLARVIDYGVQCNWVLDRRNLCRLRIIFTDLDATPSRKVSRHLYHFRFVFMFQ
;
A
#
# COMPACT_ATOMS: atom_id res chain seq x y z
N MET A 1 -31.27 -36.62 49.64
CA MET A 1 -31.45 -35.36 50.41
C MET A 1 -30.40 -34.34 49.97
N ARG A 2 -30.80 -33.05 49.85
CA ARG A 2 -30.08 -31.85 49.38
C ARG A 2 -30.04 -31.68 47.86
N LYS A 3 -31.17 -31.24 47.28
CA LYS A 3 -31.67 -29.86 47.05
C LYS A 3 -31.07 -29.22 45.78
N ALA A 4 -31.90 -29.23 44.73
CA ALA A 4 -31.81 -28.36 43.57
C ALA A 4 -31.95 -26.89 44.00
N SER A 5 -31.07 -26.04 43.49
CA SER A 5 -31.18 -24.59 43.61
C SER A 5 -31.58 -24.01 42.25
N SER A 6 -32.84 -23.59 42.20
CA SER A 6 -33.48 -22.83 41.16
C SER A 6 -32.92 -21.41 41.12
N CYS A 7 -32.37 -20.99 39.98
CA CYS A 7 -32.28 -19.58 39.60
C CYS A 7 -33.15 -19.34 38.36
N LYS A 8 -34.45 -19.21 38.60
CA LYS A 8 -35.40 -18.54 37.70
C LYS A 8 -35.05 -17.05 37.65
N GLY A 9 -35.10 -16.47 36.45
CA GLY A 9 -35.45 -15.06 36.27
C GLY A 9 -34.30 -14.08 36.14
N LEU A 10 -33.67 -14.02 34.97
CA LEU A 10 -33.27 -12.74 34.39
C LEU A 10 -34.17 -12.50 33.19
N LEU A 11 -35.31 -11.88 33.47
CA LEU A 11 -36.16 -11.23 32.50
C LEU A 11 -35.26 -10.23 31.73
N LYS A 12 -34.90 -10.57 30.49
CA LYS A 12 -34.44 -9.60 29.50
C LYS A 12 -35.62 -8.68 29.19
N ASN A 13 -35.76 -7.65 30.01
CA ASN A 13 -36.67 -6.55 29.79
C ASN A 13 -35.83 -5.27 29.66
N GLU A 14 -35.06 -5.20 28.59
CA GLU A 14 -34.66 -3.90 28.05
C GLU A 14 -35.40 -3.76 26.75
N ARG A 15 -36.45 -2.94 26.81
CA ARG A 15 -37.08 -2.32 25.66
C ARG A 15 -35.95 -1.81 24.77
N ALA A 16 -35.77 -2.42 23.61
CA ALA A 16 -35.03 -1.76 22.55
C ALA A 16 -35.82 -0.49 22.27
N GLU A 17 -35.40 0.64 22.86
CA GLU A 17 -35.93 1.95 22.55
C GLU A 17 -35.97 2.03 21.03
N ASP A 18 -37.16 2.28 20.49
CA ASP A 18 -37.44 2.48 19.07
C ASP A 18 -36.83 3.83 18.67
N LYS A 19 -35.51 3.95 18.83
CA LYS A 19 -34.75 5.11 18.43
C LYS A 19 -34.92 5.21 16.92
N PRO A 20 -35.35 6.36 16.41
CA PRO A 20 -35.48 6.55 14.98
C PRO A 20 -34.16 6.18 14.33
N ARG A 21 -34.16 5.11 13.54
CA ARG A 21 -32.98 4.65 12.82
C ARG A 21 -32.87 5.50 11.57
N LEU A 22 -31.69 6.05 11.34
CA LEU A 22 -31.42 6.72 10.08
C LEU A 22 -31.62 5.69 8.94
N PRO A 23 -32.46 5.98 7.94
CA PRO A 23 -32.61 5.14 6.76
C PRO A 23 -31.25 4.82 6.13
N GLU A 24 -31.07 3.59 5.64
CA GLU A 24 -29.77 3.15 5.10
C GLU A 24 -29.30 4.02 3.95
N ASP A 25 -30.21 4.49 3.09
CA ASP A 25 -29.88 5.36 1.97
C ASP A 25 -29.32 6.71 2.43
N LEU A 26 -29.89 7.30 3.50
CA LEU A 26 -29.38 8.53 4.09
C LEU A 26 -28.02 8.30 4.76
N LEU A 27 -27.85 7.18 5.46
CA LEU A 27 -26.56 6.81 6.04
C LEU A 27 -25.48 6.72 4.96
N LEU A 28 -25.77 6.03 3.86
CA LEU A 28 -24.81 5.88 2.76
C LEU A 28 -24.49 7.21 2.08
N ARG A 29 -25.46 8.13 1.95
CA ARG A 29 -25.22 9.49 1.46
C ARG A 29 -24.30 10.30 2.38
N ILE A 30 -24.39 10.12 3.69
CA ILE A 30 -23.46 10.73 4.65
C ILE A 30 -22.06 10.18 4.45
N ILE A 31 -21.91 8.86 4.31
CA ILE A 31 -20.62 8.23 4.01
C ILE A 31 -20.03 8.75 2.69
N ASP A 32 -20.87 9.00 1.68
CA ASP A 32 -20.44 9.58 0.41
C ASP A 32 -19.88 11.01 0.54
N GLN A 33 -20.24 11.74 1.59
CA GLN A 33 -19.67 13.08 1.89
C GLN A 33 -18.33 13.01 2.65
N CYS A 34 -18.01 11.87 3.27
CA CYS A 34 -16.74 11.70 3.96
C CYS A 34 -15.58 11.67 2.96
N ASP A 35 -14.37 12.01 3.43
CA ASP A 35 -13.17 11.87 2.62
C ASP A 35 -12.80 10.39 2.37
N ALA A 36 -11.86 10.16 1.45
CA ALA A 36 -11.49 8.81 1.03
C ALA A 36 -10.92 7.95 2.17
N ILE A 37 -10.15 8.54 3.09
CA ILE A 37 -9.57 7.82 4.22
C ILE A 37 -10.68 7.41 5.18
N GLU A 38 -11.58 8.34 5.50
CA GLU A 38 -12.67 8.06 6.43
C GLU A 38 -13.65 7.04 5.85
N GLN A 39 -13.97 7.11 4.56
CA GLN A 39 -14.75 6.06 3.88
C GLN A 39 -14.12 4.67 4.04
N ILE A 40 -12.79 4.56 3.85
CA ILE A 40 -12.08 3.29 4.03
C ILE A 40 -12.13 2.82 5.48
N ARG A 41 -11.96 3.72 6.46
CA ARG A 41 -12.04 3.39 7.90
C ARG A 41 -13.43 2.90 8.28
N MET A 42 -14.48 3.55 7.77
CA MET A 42 -15.87 3.22 8.06
C MET A 42 -16.29 1.83 7.55
N ARG A 43 -15.49 1.16 6.70
CA ARG A 43 -15.67 -0.26 6.33
C ARG A 43 -15.63 -1.21 7.53
N ALA A 44 -14.98 -0.82 8.62
CA ALA A 44 -14.91 -1.64 9.84
C ALA A 44 -16.18 -1.54 10.70
N VAL A 45 -17.05 -0.55 10.46
CA VAL A 45 -18.20 -0.26 11.32
C VAL A 45 -19.34 -1.25 11.11
N CYS A 46 -19.76 -1.47 9.85
CA CYS A 46 -20.82 -2.45 9.55
C CYS A 46 -20.74 -2.99 8.11
N LYS A 47 -21.44 -4.11 7.87
CA LYS A 47 -21.47 -4.80 6.57
C LYS A 47 -22.07 -3.95 5.44
N THR A 48 -23.07 -3.11 5.75
CA THR A 48 -23.73 -2.22 4.77
C THR A 48 -22.76 -1.17 4.26
N ILE A 49 -22.09 -0.45 5.17
CA ILE A 49 -21.07 0.55 4.81
C ILE A 49 -19.91 -0.12 4.09
N LYS A 50 -19.42 -1.26 4.61
CA LYS A 50 -18.37 -2.04 3.97
C LYS A 50 -18.70 -2.36 2.51
N SER A 51 -19.88 -2.91 2.27
CA SER A 51 -20.31 -3.31 0.92
C SER A 51 -20.44 -2.10 0.00
N HIS A 52 -20.97 -0.98 0.52
CA HIS A 52 -21.08 0.27 -0.23
C HIS A 52 -19.70 0.80 -0.64
N VAL A 53 -18.75 0.90 0.30
CA VAL A 53 -17.38 1.40 0.01
C VAL A 53 -16.59 0.41 -0.84
N ASP A 54 -16.75 -0.90 -0.61
CA ASP A 54 -16.10 -1.94 -1.43
C ASP A 54 -16.56 -1.86 -2.90
N ARG A 55 -17.81 -1.47 -3.19
CA ARG A 55 -18.26 -1.18 -4.57
C ARG A 55 -17.53 0.01 -5.20
N LYS A 56 -17.13 1.01 -4.41
CA LYS A 56 -16.35 2.17 -4.88
C LYS A 56 -14.89 1.77 -5.12
N ILE A 57 -14.29 1.02 -4.18
CA ILE A 57 -12.92 0.47 -4.30
C ILE A 57 -12.81 -0.44 -5.53
N LYS A 58 -13.81 -1.29 -5.79
CA LYS A 58 -13.84 -2.18 -6.98
C LYS A 58 -13.75 -1.45 -8.32
N LYS A 59 -14.13 -0.18 -8.38
CA LYS A 59 -14.02 0.64 -9.60
C LYS A 59 -12.61 1.19 -9.81
N ILE A 60 -11.76 1.17 -8.79
CA ILE A 60 -10.38 1.65 -8.86
C ILE A 60 -9.52 0.60 -9.54
N THR A 61 -9.02 0.95 -10.72
CA THR A 61 -8.14 0.10 -11.52
C THR A 61 -6.77 0.72 -11.75
N HIS A 62 -6.61 2.03 -11.47
CA HIS A 62 -5.35 2.76 -11.62
C HIS A 62 -4.86 3.24 -10.27
N LEU A 63 -3.60 2.93 -9.93
CA LEU A 63 -2.96 3.36 -8.69
C LEU A 63 -1.71 4.18 -9.00
N ASN A 64 -1.59 5.33 -8.35
CA ASN A 64 -0.36 6.11 -8.36
C ASN A 64 0.12 6.34 -6.92
N VAL A 65 1.35 5.94 -6.61
CA VAL A 65 1.94 6.11 -5.27
C VAL A 65 3.26 6.87 -5.40
N GLU A 66 3.36 8.02 -4.72
CA GLU A 66 4.48 8.94 -4.84
C GLU A 66 5.10 9.23 -3.47
N LYS A 67 6.43 9.33 -3.42
CA LYS A 67 7.20 9.82 -2.29
C LYS A 67 7.70 11.24 -2.61
N ARG A 68 7.02 12.25 -2.07
CA ARG A 68 7.35 13.68 -2.30
C ARG A 68 6.87 14.53 -1.12
N ASP A 69 7.16 15.82 -1.16
CA ASP A 69 6.59 16.77 -0.18
C ASP A 69 5.05 16.66 -0.14
N ILE A 70 4.51 16.24 0.99
CA ILE A 70 3.08 15.99 1.17
C ILE A 70 2.23 17.25 1.07
N ASP A 71 2.79 18.44 1.31
CA ASP A 71 2.03 19.69 1.25
C ASP A 71 1.66 20.04 -0.20
N THR A 72 2.39 19.47 -1.17
CA THR A 72 2.03 19.50 -2.60
C THR A 72 0.86 18.57 -2.97
N ALA A 73 0.40 17.71 -2.04
CA ALA A 73 -0.79 16.89 -2.16
C ALA A 73 -2.01 17.58 -1.52
N SER A 74 -2.29 18.81 -1.97
CA SER A 74 -3.32 19.68 -1.42
C SER A 74 -4.47 19.93 -2.43
N GLY A 75 -5.57 20.51 -1.94
CA GLY A 75 -6.75 20.86 -2.73
C GLY A 75 -7.87 19.81 -2.72
N ARG A 76 -8.91 20.06 -3.53
CA ARG A 76 -10.17 19.29 -3.48
C ARG A 76 -9.95 17.78 -3.70
N GLY A 77 -10.50 16.99 -2.79
CA GLY A 77 -10.53 15.52 -2.85
C GLY A 77 -9.30 14.83 -2.28
N TRP A 78 -8.31 15.56 -1.77
CA TRP A 78 -7.25 14.99 -0.95
C TRP A 78 -7.71 14.84 0.49
N ALA A 79 -7.44 13.66 1.05
CA ALA A 79 -7.66 13.31 2.43
C ALA A 79 -6.28 13.07 3.07
N ARG A 80 -5.97 13.78 4.16
CA ARG A 80 -4.71 13.59 4.89
C ARG A 80 -4.94 12.69 6.10
N HIS A 81 -4.07 11.71 6.30
CA HIS A 81 -4.16 10.82 7.44
C HIS A 81 -3.87 11.60 8.74
N ARG A 82 -4.63 11.33 9.82
CA ARG A 82 -4.55 12.11 11.06
C ARG A 82 -3.24 11.91 11.84
N HIS A 83 -2.62 10.74 11.70
CA HIS A 83 -1.48 10.33 12.52
C HIS A 83 -0.23 9.96 11.70
N ALA A 84 -0.31 10.10 10.37
CA ALA A 84 0.75 9.72 9.44
C ALA A 84 0.84 10.76 8.33
N GLN A 85 2.04 10.96 7.80
CA GLN A 85 2.34 11.82 6.66
C GLN A 85 2.01 11.07 5.36
N VAL A 86 0.72 10.71 5.22
CA VAL A 86 0.17 10.05 4.04
C VAL A 86 -1.12 10.76 3.63
N SER A 87 -1.22 11.13 2.35
CA SER A 87 -2.40 11.71 1.73
C SER A 87 -2.96 10.76 0.66
N LEU A 88 -4.29 10.64 0.61
CA LEU A 88 -5.01 9.79 -0.34
C LEU A 88 -6.04 10.62 -1.11
N LYS A 89 -6.15 10.37 -2.40
CA LYS A 89 -7.21 10.89 -3.25
C LYS A 89 -7.80 9.77 -4.09
N MET A 90 -9.12 9.60 -3.98
CA MET A 90 -9.88 8.67 -4.81
C MET A 90 -10.75 9.47 -5.78
N ARG A 91 -10.65 9.17 -7.08
CA ARG A 91 -11.49 9.80 -8.11
C ARG A 91 -11.75 8.82 -9.25
N MET A 92 -13.03 8.59 -9.56
CA MET A 92 -13.46 7.70 -10.66
C MET A 92 -12.85 6.30 -10.52
N ASN A 93 -11.91 5.95 -11.39
CA ASN A 93 -11.21 4.67 -11.43
C ASN A 93 -9.75 4.76 -10.93
N THR A 94 -9.35 5.90 -10.35
CA THR A 94 -7.97 6.18 -9.95
C THR A 94 -7.86 6.44 -8.44
N ALA A 95 -6.86 5.84 -7.81
CA ALA A 95 -6.38 6.20 -6.48
C ALA A 95 -4.98 6.80 -6.58
N LYS A 96 -4.77 7.92 -5.89
CA LYS A 96 -3.45 8.56 -5.73
C LYS A 96 -3.08 8.56 -4.25
N ILE A 97 -1.89 8.10 -3.93
CA ILE A 97 -1.34 8.08 -2.58
C ILE A 97 -0.03 8.88 -2.61
N VAL A 98 0.13 9.81 -1.68
CA VAL A 98 1.37 10.56 -1.49
C VAL A 98 1.84 10.29 -0.07
N VAL A 99 3.06 9.81 0.07
CA VAL A 99 3.75 9.70 1.36
C VAL A 99 4.87 10.74 1.40
N ASP A 100 5.04 11.37 2.56
CA ASP A 100 6.00 12.48 2.66
C ASP A 100 7.44 12.04 2.40
N SER A 101 8.23 12.95 1.83
CA SER A 101 9.66 12.76 1.59
C SER A 101 10.46 12.43 2.87
N ARG A 102 10.00 12.90 4.03
CA ARG A 102 10.54 12.69 5.37
C ARG A 102 9.72 11.67 6.16
N TRP A 103 9.27 10.61 5.49
CA TRP A 103 8.47 9.55 6.10
C TRP A 103 9.09 8.96 7.39
N THR A 104 8.22 8.55 8.30
CA THR A 104 8.52 7.84 9.54
C THR A 104 8.17 6.35 9.38
N SER A 105 8.58 5.49 10.32
CA SER A 105 8.19 4.06 10.26
C SER A 105 6.67 3.86 10.30
N ARG A 106 5.92 4.78 10.95
CA ARG A 106 4.46 4.79 10.92
C ARG A 106 3.92 5.07 9.52
N ASP A 107 4.53 5.99 8.79
CA ASP A 107 4.11 6.37 7.44
C ASP A 107 4.35 5.20 6.46
N VAL A 108 5.47 4.50 6.62
CA VAL A 108 5.81 3.26 5.91
C VAL A 108 4.72 2.20 6.07
N SER A 109 4.30 1.93 7.31
CA SER A 109 3.21 0.97 7.57
C SER A 109 1.87 1.47 7.00
N THR A 110 1.62 2.78 7.08
CA THR A 110 0.37 3.40 6.61
C THR A 110 0.25 3.33 5.08
N VAL A 111 1.33 3.59 4.33
CA VAL A 111 1.31 3.54 2.86
C VAL A 111 1.12 2.11 2.36
N VAL A 112 1.76 1.11 2.99
CA VAL A 112 1.53 -0.31 2.67
C VAL A 112 0.06 -0.68 2.92
N GLY A 113 -0.48 -0.29 4.08
CA GLY A 113 -1.89 -0.49 4.40
C GLY A 113 -2.82 0.16 3.37
N ALA A 114 -2.54 1.39 2.96
CA ALA A 114 -3.32 2.11 1.96
C ALA A 114 -3.27 1.45 0.58
N MET A 115 -2.11 0.98 0.12
CA MET A 115 -1.96 0.24 -1.13
C MET A 115 -2.75 -1.08 -1.10
N SER A 116 -2.74 -1.79 0.04
CA SER A 116 -3.38 -3.09 0.20
C SER A 116 -4.90 -3.06 -0.06
N VAL A 117 -5.54 -1.91 0.17
CA VAL A 117 -6.97 -1.68 -0.06
C VAL A 117 -7.36 -1.97 -1.51
N TYR A 118 -6.49 -1.63 -2.46
CA TYR A 118 -6.78 -1.74 -3.89
C TYR A 118 -6.18 -2.97 -4.55
N ARG A 119 -5.40 -3.78 -3.81
CA ARG A 119 -4.50 -4.79 -4.38
C ARG A 119 -5.15 -5.73 -5.41
N LYS A 120 -6.42 -6.10 -5.21
CA LYS A 120 -7.13 -7.06 -6.07
C LYS A 120 -7.71 -6.45 -7.35
N THR A 121 -7.76 -5.12 -7.47
CA THR A 121 -8.49 -4.43 -8.55
C THR A 121 -7.58 -3.66 -9.49
N ILE A 122 -6.31 -3.46 -9.11
CA ILE A 122 -5.35 -2.70 -9.90
C ILE A 122 -4.97 -3.44 -11.19
N LEU A 123 -5.10 -2.73 -12.31
CA LEU A 123 -4.65 -3.12 -13.65
C LEU A 123 -3.41 -2.31 -14.05
N GLU A 124 -3.32 -1.05 -13.62
CA GLU A 124 -2.17 -0.18 -13.88
C GLU A 124 -1.69 0.49 -12.59
N ALA A 125 -0.39 0.38 -12.30
CA ALA A 125 0.26 1.02 -11.17
C ALA A 125 1.45 1.86 -11.62
N THR A 126 1.57 3.06 -11.06
CA THR A 126 2.81 3.86 -11.10
C THR A 126 3.28 4.10 -9.68
N ILE A 127 4.50 3.68 -9.36
CA ILE A 127 5.08 3.81 -8.02
C ILE A 127 6.52 4.32 -8.09
N ASP A 128 7.00 5.01 -7.06
CA ASP A 128 8.42 5.38 -7.00
C ASP A 128 9.28 4.21 -6.52
N ALA A 129 10.56 4.16 -6.89
CA ALA A 129 11.47 3.06 -6.58
C ALA A 129 11.56 2.72 -5.08
N PRO A 130 11.63 3.69 -4.14
CA PRO A 130 11.58 3.39 -2.71
C PRO A 130 10.28 2.73 -2.25
N ILE A 131 9.16 3.03 -2.93
CA ILE A 131 7.86 2.41 -2.65
C ILE A 131 7.78 1.01 -3.27
N ALA A 132 8.42 0.79 -4.43
CA ALA A 132 8.55 -0.54 -5.03
C ALA A 132 9.35 -1.48 -4.12
N GLU A 133 10.47 -1.02 -3.58
CA GLU A 133 11.25 -1.77 -2.60
C GLU A 133 10.41 -2.07 -1.35
N LEU A 134 9.74 -1.05 -0.80
CA LEU A 134 8.86 -1.22 0.36
C LEU A 134 7.75 -2.25 0.14
N LEU A 135 7.15 -2.29 -1.05
CA LEU A 135 6.14 -3.30 -1.38
C LEU A 135 6.72 -4.71 -1.27
N VAL A 136 7.91 -4.93 -1.81
CA VAL A 136 8.59 -6.23 -1.77
C VAL A 136 8.92 -6.59 -0.32
N VAL A 137 9.49 -5.64 0.43
CA VAL A 137 9.80 -5.83 1.87
C VAL A 137 8.56 -6.23 2.66
N SER A 138 7.40 -5.63 2.37
CA SER A 138 6.14 -5.95 3.06
C SER A 138 5.63 -7.38 2.81
N LEU A 139 6.20 -8.09 1.83
CA LEU A 139 5.94 -9.49 1.51
C LEU A 139 7.05 -10.43 2.00
N SER A 140 8.16 -9.89 2.51
CA SER A 140 9.31 -10.64 3.01
C SER A 140 9.14 -11.05 4.48
N ALA A 141 10.09 -11.81 5.01
CA ALA A 141 10.18 -12.09 6.44
C ALA A 141 10.68 -10.88 7.27
N LEU A 142 11.10 -9.80 6.61
CA LEU A 142 11.65 -8.62 7.27
C LEU A 142 10.54 -7.72 7.85
N ASP A 143 10.71 -7.33 9.11
CA ASP A 143 9.83 -6.34 9.73
C ASP A 143 10.04 -4.94 9.11
N LEU A 144 8.94 -4.23 8.84
CA LEU A 144 8.97 -2.90 8.22
C LEU A 144 9.77 -1.87 9.05
N ASN A 145 9.82 -2.00 10.38
CA ASN A 145 10.62 -1.09 11.20
C ASN A 145 12.12 -1.38 11.07
N ARG A 146 12.52 -2.64 10.90
CA ARG A 146 13.91 -3.00 10.61
C ARG A 146 14.35 -2.45 9.27
N TRP A 147 13.50 -2.60 8.24
CA TRP A 147 13.78 -2.00 6.94
C TRP A 147 13.88 -0.48 7.01
N TYR A 148 12.96 0.18 7.72
CA TYR A 148 13.02 1.62 7.93
C TYR A 148 14.30 2.07 8.64
N ALA A 149 14.71 1.35 9.70
CA ALA A 149 15.95 1.64 10.42
C ALA A 149 17.18 1.49 9.52
N PHE A 150 17.21 0.46 8.67
CA PHE A 150 18.26 0.29 7.66
C PHE A 150 18.29 1.46 6.66
N GLN A 151 17.14 1.91 6.15
CA GLN A 151 17.07 3.08 5.28
C GLN A 151 17.59 4.35 5.98
N CYS A 152 17.30 4.53 7.27
CA CYS A 152 17.86 5.62 8.08
C CYS A 152 19.38 5.51 8.22
N PHE A 153 19.91 4.31 8.45
CA PHE A 153 21.35 4.06 8.54
C PHE A 153 22.07 4.37 7.22
N MET A 154 21.58 3.83 6.09
CA MET A 154 22.10 4.11 4.75
C MET A 154 22.13 5.63 4.48
N LYS A 155 21.07 6.33 4.90
CA LYS A 155 20.97 7.79 4.78
C LYS A 155 21.97 8.56 5.64
N ALA A 156 22.19 8.11 6.87
CA ALA A 156 23.09 8.78 7.80
C ALA A 156 24.56 8.59 7.40
N MET A 157 24.88 7.43 6.83
CA MET A 157 26.25 7.07 6.44
C MET A 157 26.61 7.52 5.00
N ASP A 158 25.64 8.01 4.22
CA ASP A 158 25.79 8.34 2.79
C ASP A 158 26.31 7.18 1.92
N VAL A 159 26.03 5.95 2.37
CA VAL A 159 26.47 4.70 1.75
C VAL A 159 25.40 4.09 0.85
N PHE A 160 24.46 4.89 0.33
CA PHE A 160 23.46 4.43 -0.65
C PHE A 160 24.05 3.77 -1.88
N ASP A 161 25.33 4.04 -2.11
CA ASP A 161 26.13 3.60 -3.22
C ASP A 161 26.99 2.37 -2.93
N GLU A 162 27.06 1.91 -1.68
CA GLU A 162 27.71 0.67 -1.29
C GLU A 162 26.72 -0.50 -1.46
N ASP A 163 27.23 -1.66 -1.89
CA ASP A 163 26.48 -2.91 -2.04
C ASP A 163 26.12 -3.48 -0.62
N MET A 164 25.46 -2.66 0.21
CA MET A 164 24.89 -3.06 1.49
C MET A 164 23.46 -3.50 1.30
N HIS A 165 23.21 -4.74 1.70
CA HIS A 165 21.97 -5.45 1.47
C HIS A 165 21.51 -6.10 2.78
N MET A 166 20.20 -6.11 3.01
CA MET A 166 19.61 -7.00 4.01
C MET A 166 19.13 -8.23 3.28
N ASP A 167 19.79 -9.35 3.54
CA ASP A 167 19.37 -10.65 3.01
C ASP A 167 18.29 -11.25 3.93
N CYS A 168 17.31 -11.91 3.33
CA CYS A 168 16.20 -12.55 4.02
C CYS A 168 15.97 -13.96 3.48
N ASP A 169 15.68 -14.89 4.39
CA ASP A 169 15.26 -16.24 4.01
C ASP A 169 14.00 -16.21 3.13
N PHE A 170 13.89 -17.18 2.22
CA PHE A 170 12.70 -17.37 1.41
C PHE A 170 11.47 -17.59 2.30
N VAL A 171 10.40 -16.84 2.02
CA VAL A 171 9.13 -16.98 2.74
C VAL A 171 8.29 -18.11 2.13
N ASN A 172 7.35 -18.67 2.89
CA ASN A 172 6.38 -19.61 2.30
C ASN A 172 5.41 -18.88 1.34
N PRO A 173 4.96 -19.54 0.26
CA PRO A 173 4.14 -18.90 -0.78
C PRO A 173 2.82 -18.35 -0.22
N GLY A 174 2.59 -17.06 -0.43
CA GLY A 174 1.36 -16.35 -0.08
C GLY A 174 0.41 -16.17 -1.28
N GLN A 175 -0.64 -15.37 -1.07
CA GLN A 175 -1.47 -14.89 -2.19
C GLN A 175 -0.71 -13.80 -2.97
N ILE A 176 -0.76 -13.86 -4.30
CA ILE A 176 -0.24 -12.82 -5.19
C ILE A 176 -0.81 -11.45 -4.78
N TYR A 177 0.06 -10.46 -4.57
CA TYR A 177 -0.33 -9.14 -4.11
C TYR A 177 -1.15 -8.39 -5.17
N TRP A 178 -0.63 -8.28 -6.39
CA TRP A 178 -1.30 -7.71 -7.56
C TRP A 178 -1.61 -8.79 -8.61
N PRO A 179 -2.70 -9.56 -8.42
CA PRO A 179 -3.01 -10.67 -9.33
C PRO A 179 -3.42 -10.21 -10.74
N ASN A 180 -3.95 -8.99 -10.90
CA ASN A 180 -4.55 -8.52 -12.15
C ASN A 180 -3.75 -7.41 -12.85
N ILE A 181 -2.55 -7.08 -12.36
CA ILE A 181 -1.78 -5.98 -12.92
C ILE A 181 -1.28 -6.33 -14.33
N GLN A 182 -1.45 -5.37 -15.24
CA GLN A 182 -1.04 -5.45 -16.64
C GLN A 182 0.08 -4.45 -16.95
N HIS A 183 0.04 -3.28 -16.30
CA HIS A 183 0.99 -2.20 -16.54
C HIS A 183 1.60 -1.75 -15.22
N LEU A 184 2.91 -1.96 -15.04
CA LEU A 184 3.65 -1.44 -13.91
C LEU A 184 4.70 -0.43 -14.40
N THR A 185 4.63 0.78 -13.86
CA THR A 185 5.64 1.82 -14.07
C THR A 185 6.34 2.12 -12.75
N VAL A 186 7.67 2.03 -12.74
CA VAL A 186 8.49 2.44 -11.60
C VAL A 186 9.22 3.74 -11.95
N ARG A 187 8.92 4.81 -11.23
CA ARG A 187 9.67 6.07 -11.32
C ARG A 187 10.89 6.00 -10.42
N THR A 188 12.02 6.50 -10.88
CA THR A 188 13.25 6.52 -10.11
C THR A 188 14.05 7.76 -10.47
N THR A 189 15.01 8.11 -9.61
CA THR A 189 16.13 8.98 -9.91
C THR A 189 17.42 8.15 -9.99
N GLU A 190 18.54 8.75 -10.42
CA GLU A 190 19.85 8.08 -10.34
C GLU A 190 20.18 7.70 -8.89
N GLN A 191 19.95 8.61 -7.95
CA GLN A 191 20.14 8.37 -6.51
C GLN A 191 19.21 7.26 -5.95
N GLN A 192 18.06 7.03 -6.58
CA GLN A 192 17.11 6.00 -6.14
C GLN A 192 17.30 4.65 -6.84
N ALA A 193 18.14 4.56 -7.87
CA ALA A 193 18.39 3.31 -8.58
C ALA A 193 18.80 2.13 -7.69
N PRO A 194 19.57 2.31 -6.59
CA PRO A 194 19.90 1.22 -5.66
C PRO A 194 18.67 0.52 -5.05
N HIS A 195 17.54 1.22 -4.87
CA HIS A 195 16.28 0.60 -4.38
C HIS A 195 15.80 -0.52 -5.32
N LEU A 196 16.05 -0.41 -6.62
CA LEU A 196 15.65 -1.41 -7.62
C LEU A 196 16.52 -2.67 -7.52
N ALA A 197 17.82 -2.50 -7.26
CA ALA A 197 18.73 -3.63 -7.11
C ALA A 197 18.42 -4.45 -5.86
N ARG A 198 18.12 -3.79 -4.74
CA ARG A 198 17.87 -4.44 -3.44
C ARG A 198 16.64 -5.34 -3.38
N VAL A 199 15.73 -5.23 -4.35
CA VAL A 199 14.51 -6.04 -4.40
C VAL A 199 14.82 -7.55 -4.38
N ILE A 200 15.94 -7.97 -4.96
CA ILE A 200 16.34 -9.38 -5.03
C ILE A 200 16.71 -9.98 -3.66
N ASP A 201 17.18 -9.15 -2.73
CA ASP A 201 17.76 -9.62 -1.46
C ASP A 201 16.70 -9.93 -0.41
N TYR A 202 15.44 -9.56 -0.65
CA TYR A 202 14.36 -9.76 0.31
C TYR A 202 13.72 -11.16 0.26
N GLY A 203 14.25 -12.09 -0.54
CA GLY A 203 13.75 -13.47 -0.60
C GLY A 203 12.30 -13.58 -1.12
N VAL A 204 11.79 -12.55 -1.79
CA VAL A 204 10.41 -12.50 -2.33
C VAL A 204 10.44 -12.80 -3.82
N GLN A 205 9.75 -13.87 -4.21
CA GLN A 205 9.63 -14.23 -5.62
C GLN A 205 8.70 -13.26 -6.36
N CYS A 206 9.02 -12.96 -7.64
CA CYS A 206 8.24 -12.06 -8.49
C CYS A 206 6.76 -12.46 -8.59
N ASN A 207 6.49 -13.77 -8.70
CA ASN A 207 5.15 -14.34 -8.76
C ASN A 207 4.29 -14.09 -7.49
N TRP A 208 4.88 -13.63 -6.38
CA TRP A 208 4.14 -13.19 -5.20
C TRP A 208 3.77 -11.71 -5.24
N VAL A 209 4.56 -10.90 -5.94
CA VAL A 209 4.27 -9.48 -6.13
C VAL A 209 3.19 -9.32 -7.20
N LEU A 210 3.34 -9.99 -8.34
CA LEU A 210 2.44 -9.90 -9.49
C LEU A 210 2.30 -11.22 -10.25
N ASP A 211 1.19 -11.39 -10.98
CA ASP A 211 1.05 -12.51 -11.91
C ASP A 211 1.71 -12.14 -13.26
N ARG A 212 2.88 -12.73 -13.52
CA ARG A 212 3.65 -12.47 -14.75
C ARG A 212 2.87 -12.78 -16.03
N ARG A 213 1.89 -13.69 -15.99
CA ARG A 213 1.06 -14.03 -17.15
C ARG A 213 0.13 -12.90 -17.56
N ASN A 214 -0.21 -12.01 -16.62
CA ASN A 214 -1.06 -10.86 -16.86
C ASN A 214 -0.25 -9.59 -17.20
N LEU A 215 1.05 -9.58 -16.91
CA LEU A 215 1.89 -8.40 -17.09
C LEU A 215 2.18 -8.14 -18.58
N CYS A 216 1.56 -7.10 -19.13
CA CYS A 216 1.79 -6.65 -20.50
C CYS A 216 3.00 -5.71 -20.62
N ARG A 217 3.26 -4.89 -19.58
CA ARG A 217 4.33 -3.88 -19.63
C ARG A 217 4.91 -3.61 -18.25
N LEU A 218 6.25 -3.69 -18.18
CA LEU A 218 7.06 -3.15 -17.10
C LEU A 218 7.89 -1.98 -17.63
N ARG A 219 7.72 -0.80 -17.06
CA ARG A 219 8.46 0.42 -17.46
C ARG A 219 9.23 0.97 -16.27
N ILE A 220 10.46 1.39 -16.50
CA ILE A 220 11.25 2.17 -15.54
C ILE A 220 11.47 3.55 -16.16
N ILE A 221 11.17 4.60 -15.41
CA ILE A 221 11.29 6.00 -15.85
C ILE A 221 12.26 6.71 -14.90
N PHE A 222 13.33 7.27 -15.46
CA PHE A 222 14.19 8.22 -14.74
C PHE A 222 13.59 9.62 -14.86
N THR A 223 13.43 10.31 -13.74
CA THR A 223 12.85 11.67 -13.71
C THR A 223 13.90 12.78 -13.76
N ASP A 224 15.18 12.44 -13.62
CA ASP A 224 16.32 13.34 -13.46
C ASP A 224 17.42 13.11 -14.51
N LEU A 225 17.21 12.22 -15.48
CA LEU A 225 18.17 11.93 -16.55
C LEU A 225 17.66 12.43 -17.90
N ASP A 226 18.41 13.36 -18.49
CA ASP A 226 18.25 13.78 -19.89
C ASP A 226 19.16 12.99 -20.84
N ALA A 227 20.08 12.17 -20.31
CA ALA A 227 21.11 11.45 -21.05
C ALA A 227 21.18 9.95 -20.68
N THR A 228 22.04 9.21 -21.37
CA THR A 228 22.24 7.77 -21.18
C THR A 228 22.60 7.44 -19.72
N PRO A 229 21.95 6.43 -19.08
CA PRO A 229 22.24 6.06 -17.70
C PRO A 229 23.70 5.66 -17.49
N SER A 230 24.26 5.99 -16.32
CA SER A 230 25.60 5.55 -15.95
C SER A 230 25.72 4.01 -15.97
N ARG A 231 26.94 3.48 -16.10
CA ARG A 231 27.20 2.03 -16.09
C ARG A 231 26.69 1.39 -14.79
N LYS A 232 26.76 2.12 -13.68
CA LYS A 232 26.26 1.69 -12.36
C LYS A 232 24.74 1.57 -12.33
N VAL A 233 24.02 2.59 -12.81
CA VAL A 233 22.56 2.54 -12.95
C VAL A 233 22.14 1.39 -13.86
N SER A 234 22.86 1.20 -14.98
CA SER A 234 22.61 0.09 -15.90
C SER A 234 22.71 -1.28 -15.22
N ARG A 235 23.64 -1.47 -14.28
CA ARG A 235 23.76 -2.68 -13.44
C ARG A 235 22.53 -2.88 -12.54
N HIS A 236 22.09 -1.83 -11.83
CA HIS A 236 20.90 -1.89 -10.97
C HIS A 236 19.62 -2.22 -11.76
N LEU A 237 19.48 -1.66 -12.97
CA LEU A 237 18.38 -1.96 -13.88
C LEU A 237 18.40 -3.41 -14.35
N TYR A 238 19.59 -3.96 -14.63
CA TYR A 238 19.74 -5.35 -15.04
C TYR A 238 19.24 -6.30 -13.95
N HIS A 239 19.64 -6.10 -12.68
CA HIS A 239 19.16 -6.92 -11.56
C HIS A 239 17.64 -6.87 -11.42
N PHE A 240 17.06 -5.67 -11.44
CA PHE A 240 15.61 -5.51 -11.31
C PHE A 240 14.84 -6.18 -12.46
N ARG A 241 15.30 -6.02 -13.70
CA ARG A 241 14.67 -6.67 -14.86
C ARG A 241 14.81 -8.18 -14.81
N PHE A 242 15.95 -8.69 -14.33
CA PHE A 242 16.17 -10.12 -14.18
C PHE A 242 15.13 -10.75 -13.24
N VAL A 243 14.92 -10.13 -12.06
CA VAL A 243 13.94 -10.60 -11.07
C VAL A 243 12.52 -10.57 -11.62
N PHE A 244 12.09 -9.47 -12.25
CA PHE A 244 10.69 -9.35 -12.67
C PHE A 244 10.34 -10.07 -13.97
N MET A 245 11.32 -10.33 -14.84
CA MET A 245 11.06 -10.95 -16.15
C MET A 245 11.50 -12.42 -16.24
N PHE A 246 12.51 -12.85 -15.48
CA PHE A 246 13.18 -14.15 -15.71
C PHE A 246 13.14 -15.13 -14.54
N GLN A 247 12.81 -14.71 -13.31
CA GLN A 247 12.51 -15.60 -12.16
C GLN A 247 11.01 -15.85 -12.04
#